data_AF-A0A7J9IYZ6-F1
#
_entry.id   AF-A0A7J9IYZ6-F1
#
_cell.length_a   1.000
_cell.length_b   1.000
_cell.length_c   1.000
_cell.angle_alpha   90.00
_cell.angle_beta   90.00
_cell.angle_gamma   90.00
#
_symmetry.space_group_name_H-M   'P 1'
#
loop_
_entity.id
_entity.type
_entity.pdbx_description
1 polymer ?
#
loop_
_entity_poly.entity_id
_entity_poly.type
_entity_poly.pdbx_seq_one_letter_code
_entity_poly.pdbx_strand_id
1 'polypeptide(L)'
;ANPPQLHSNLKFIQLYRRQSKLVSEAAYYLTNLVSAKSFIVDLNAKSLSIEESEFMESMEAARLVNRVPQETVTTIDKRSIFGKLMDPGPSTPVHVKTQTNVNGGSNYPYMEAEAGELTVGDVERLLSLYKDVVTKYTSLCNTVRHLSVSRTRRHDELLREPNGTHKDTCSKETEKR
;
A
#
# COMPACT_ATOMS: atom_id res chain seq x y z
N ALA A 1 -8.91 4.05 -10.23
CA ALA A 1 -8.13 3.00 -9.55
C ALA A 1 -7.30 3.54 -8.37
N ASN A 2 -6.67 4.72 -8.47
CA ASN A 2 -5.83 5.34 -7.41
C ASN A 2 -5.01 4.33 -6.55
N PRO A 3 -4.16 3.50 -7.19
CA PRO A 3 -3.42 2.48 -6.45
C PRO A 3 -2.42 3.14 -5.48
N PRO A 4 -2.33 2.67 -4.23
CA PRO A 4 -1.40 3.22 -3.26
C PRO A 4 0.05 3.01 -3.71
N GLN A 5 0.93 3.96 -3.35
CA GLN A 5 2.38 3.88 -3.57
C GLN A 5 2.80 3.69 -5.05
N LEU A 6 1.99 4.13 -6.01
CA LEU A 6 2.27 3.98 -7.45
C LEU A 6 3.67 4.46 -7.84
N HIS A 7 4.12 5.61 -7.31
CA HIS A 7 5.45 6.14 -7.58
C HIS A 7 6.56 5.15 -7.19
N SER A 8 6.48 4.60 -5.96
CA SER A 8 7.46 3.65 -5.42
C SER A 8 7.42 2.32 -6.18
N ASN A 9 6.22 1.82 -6.50
CA ASN A 9 6.05 0.58 -7.24
C ASN A 9 6.70 0.64 -8.64
N LEU A 10 6.50 1.74 -9.37
CA LEU A 10 7.14 1.90 -10.68
C LEU A 10 8.67 1.96 -10.58
N LYS A 11 9.19 2.69 -9.60
CA LYS A 11 10.64 2.77 -9.36
C LYS A 11 11.22 1.39 -8.99
N PHE A 12 10.50 0.62 -8.17
CA PHE A 12 10.90 -0.74 -7.82
C PHE A 12 10.99 -1.64 -9.05
N ILE A 13 9.99 -1.61 -9.93
CA ILE A 13 10.01 -2.40 -11.17
C ILE A 13 11.18 -1.96 -12.05
N GLN A 14 11.43 -0.66 -12.23
CA GLN A 14 12.53 -0.16 -13.04
C GLN A 14 13.91 -0.62 -12.54
N LEU A 15 14.11 -0.67 -11.22
CA LEU A 15 15.41 -0.99 -10.62
C LEU A 15 15.64 -2.50 -10.45
N TYR A 16 14.61 -3.26 -10.08
CA TYR A 16 14.77 -4.64 -9.62
C TYR A 16 14.17 -5.68 -10.57
N ARG A 17 13.48 -5.27 -11.63
CA ARG A 17 13.01 -6.22 -12.64
C ARG A 17 14.19 -6.77 -13.44
N ARG A 18 14.20 -8.09 -13.66
CA ARG A 18 15.17 -8.74 -14.56
C ARG A 18 15.00 -8.16 -15.97
N GLN A 19 16.08 -7.56 -16.50
CA GLN A 19 16.06 -6.90 -17.82
C GLN A 19 15.66 -7.85 -18.95
N SER A 20 16.06 -9.13 -18.88
CA SER A 20 15.64 -10.16 -19.84
C SER A 20 14.14 -10.48 -19.85
N LYS A 21 13.39 -10.02 -18.84
CA LYS A 21 11.94 -10.19 -18.70
C LYS A 21 11.19 -8.86 -18.84
N LEU A 22 11.89 -7.78 -19.16
CA LEU A 22 11.33 -6.45 -19.38
C LEU A 22 11.65 -6.01 -20.82
N VAL A 23 11.15 -6.80 -21.78
CA VAL A 23 11.33 -6.58 -23.21
C VAL A 23 9.97 -6.70 -23.90
N SER A 24 9.86 -6.15 -25.12
CA SER A 24 8.62 -6.18 -25.93
C SER A 24 7.43 -5.57 -25.18
N GLU A 25 6.26 -6.23 -25.20
CA GLU A 25 5.01 -5.78 -24.60
C GLU A 25 5.15 -5.34 -23.13
N ALA A 26 5.92 -6.07 -22.33
CA ALA A 26 6.12 -5.73 -20.92
C ALA A 26 6.80 -4.38 -20.74
N ALA A 27 7.81 -4.08 -21.55
CA ALA A 27 8.50 -2.79 -21.54
C ALA A 27 7.60 -1.68 -22.10
N TYR A 28 6.83 -1.98 -23.14
CA TYR A 28 5.86 -1.05 -23.73
C TYR A 28 4.82 -0.61 -22.69
N TYR A 29 4.19 -1.54 -21.97
CA TYR A 29 3.20 -1.20 -20.96
C TYR A 29 3.80 -0.44 -19.77
N LEU A 30 5.01 -0.79 -19.33
CA LEU A 30 5.69 -0.04 -18.28
C LEU A 30 5.96 1.41 -18.71
N THR A 31 6.37 1.60 -19.97
CA THR A 31 6.60 2.94 -20.54
C THR A 31 5.30 3.74 -20.55
N ASN A 32 4.22 3.16 -21.08
CA ASN A 32 2.90 3.80 -21.08
C ASN A 32 2.45 4.18 -19.68
N LEU A 33 2.69 3.33 -18.67
CA LEU A 33 2.31 3.60 -17.29
C LEU A 33 3.18 4.69 -16.66
N VAL A 34 4.48 4.73 -16.96
CA VAL A 34 5.38 5.81 -16.53
C VAL A 34 4.95 7.14 -17.17
N SER A 35 4.61 7.15 -18.45
CA SER A 35 4.09 8.32 -19.15
C SER A 35 2.75 8.78 -18.55
N ALA A 36 1.83 7.86 -18.27
CA ALA A 36 0.55 8.17 -17.64
C ALA A 36 0.73 8.77 -16.23
N LYS A 37 1.67 8.24 -15.43
CA LYS A 37 2.02 8.84 -14.14
C LYS A 37 2.47 10.28 -14.33
N SER A 38 3.40 10.55 -15.24
CA SER A 38 3.90 11.91 -15.48
C SER A 38 2.78 12.84 -15.92
N PHE A 39 1.91 12.39 -16.84
CA PHE A 39 0.75 13.17 -17.28
C PHE A 39 -0.18 13.56 -16.12
N ILE A 40 -0.45 12.64 -15.19
CA ILE A 40 -1.31 12.91 -14.02
C ILE A 40 -0.63 13.88 -13.04
N VAL A 41 0.68 13.78 -12.85
CA VAL A 41 1.43 14.67 -11.94
C VAL A 41 1.44 16.10 -12.48
N ASP A 42 1.64 16.26 -13.79
CA ASP A 42 1.73 17.56 -14.45
C ASP A 42 0.38 18.02 -15.06
N LEU A 43 -0.73 17.45 -14.56
CA LEU A 43 -2.06 17.66 -15.11
C LEU A 43 -2.53 19.10 -14.89
N ASN A 44 -3.04 19.71 -15.97
CA ASN A 44 -3.54 21.08 -16.00
C ASN A 44 -4.72 21.21 -16.98
N ALA A 45 -5.41 22.35 -16.95
CA ALA A 45 -6.58 22.62 -17.80
C ALA A 45 -6.27 22.49 -19.30
N LYS A 46 -5.10 22.98 -19.74
CA LYS A 46 -4.66 22.90 -21.15
C LYS A 46 -4.43 21.46 -21.60
N SER A 47 -3.86 20.61 -20.75
CA SER A 47 -3.64 19.18 -21.01
C SER A 47 -4.96 18.41 -21.21
N LEU A 48 -6.05 18.91 -20.62
CA LEU A 48 -7.40 18.36 -20.77
C LEU A 48 -8.25 19.08 -21.83
N SER A 49 -7.71 20.13 -22.46
CA SER A 49 -8.44 20.95 -23.45
C SER A 49 -9.74 21.57 -22.90
N ILE A 50 -9.72 21.98 -21.63
CA ILE A 50 -10.84 22.65 -20.94
C ILE A 50 -10.43 24.05 -20.47
N GLU A 51 -11.41 24.88 -20.12
CA GLU A 51 -11.16 26.21 -19.56
C GLU A 51 -10.57 26.12 -18.15
N GLU A 52 -9.70 27.06 -17.78
CA GLU A 52 -9.05 27.09 -16.48
C GLU A 52 -10.03 27.30 -15.31
N SER A 53 -11.09 28.09 -15.54
CA SER A 53 -12.17 28.32 -14.58
C SER A 53 -12.92 27.02 -14.27
N GLU A 54 -13.41 26.32 -15.29
CA GLU A 54 -14.10 25.03 -15.19
C GLU A 54 -13.23 23.97 -14.49
N PHE A 55 -11.94 23.89 -14.85
CA PHE A 55 -11.01 22.98 -14.20
C PHE A 55 -10.88 23.24 -12.70
N MET A 56 -10.70 24.51 -12.31
CA MET A 56 -10.56 24.89 -10.91
C MET A 56 -11.84 24.66 -10.12
N GLU A 57 -13.00 24.99 -10.68
CA GLU A 57 -14.31 24.73 -10.07
C GLU A 57 -14.51 23.23 -9.82
N SER A 58 -14.18 22.38 -10.79
CA SER A 58 -14.24 20.93 -10.66
C SER A 58 -13.29 20.40 -9.58
N MET A 59 -12.06 20.92 -9.53
CA MET A 59 -11.08 20.57 -8.50
C MET A 59 -11.55 20.95 -7.08
N GLU A 60 -12.16 22.13 -6.92
CA GLU A 60 -12.73 22.56 -5.62
C GLU A 60 -13.96 21.74 -5.23
N ALA A 61 -14.87 21.47 -6.18
CA ALA A 61 -16.02 20.61 -5.95
C ALA A 61 -15.58 19.20 -5.50
N ALA A 62 -14.57 18.62 -6.15
CA ALA A 62 -14.01 17.32 -5.78
C ALA A 62 -13.34 17.32 -4.40
N ARG A 63 -12.71 18.42 -3.98
CA ARG A 63 -12.16 18.57 -2.62
C ARG A 63 -13.25 18.53 -1.56
N LEU A 64 -14.40 19.16 -1.83
CA LEU A 64 -15.52 19.17 -0.90
C LEU A 64 -16.15 17.78 -0.74
N VAL A 65 -16.26 17.02 -1.84
CA VAL A 65 -16.80 15.65 -1.82
C VAL A 65 -15.88 14.66 -1.10
N ASN A 66 -14.55 14.80 -1.24
CA ASN A 66 -13.57 13.94 -0.57
C ASN A 66 -13.42 14.23 0.95
N ARG A 67 -14.20 15.15 1.53
CA ARG A 67 -14.26 15.38 3.00
C ARG A 67 -15.14 14.37 3.76
N VAL A 68 -15.74 13.38 3.09
CA VAL A 68 -16.37 12.22 3.75
C VAL A 68 -15.25 11.28 4.25
N PRO A 69 -15.25 10.81 5.52
CA PRO A 69 -14.02 10.44 6.23
C PRO A 69 -13.19 9.32 5.58
N GLN A 70 -12.12 9.72 4.92
CA GLN A 70 -10.82 9.08 5.12
C GLN A 70 -10.14 9.91 6.21
N GLU A 71 -9.82 9.27 7.34
CA GLU A 71 -9.34 9.90 8.58
C GLU A 71 -8.33 11.02 8.33
N THR A 72 -8.78 12.26 8.48
CA THR A 72 -7.92 13.43 8.68
C THR A 72 -8.54 14.28 9.78
N VAL A 73 -8.03 14.09 11.01
CA VAL A 73 -8.29 14.96 12.13
C VAL A 73 -7.70 16.34 11.81
N THR A 74 -8.55 17.30 11.47
CA THR A 74 -8.26 18.72 11.65
C THR A 74 -9.47 19.37 12.30
N THR A 75 -9.49 19.41 13.64
CA THR A 75 -10.37 20.33 14.37
C THR A 75 -9.57 21.59 14.67
N ILE A 76 -9.93 22.64 13.93
CA ILE A 76 -9.48 24.01 14.16
C ILE A 76 -9.90 24.43 15.56
N ASP A 77 -8.89 24.87 16.30
CA ASP A 77 -8.93 25.31 17.68
C ASP A 77 -9.82 26.56 17.83
N LYS A 78 -10.82 26.49 18.72
CA LYS A 78 -11.66 27.63 19.07
C LYS A 78 -10.93 28.48 20.10
N ARG A 79 -10.43 29.62 19.60
CA ARG A 79 -10.20 30.90 20.29
C ARG A 79 -10.75 30.99 21.74
N SER A 80 -9.82 31.14 22.67
CA SER A 80 -9.75 32.13 23.77
C SER A 80 -11.07 32.65 24.33
N ILE A 81 -11.30 32.47 25.64
CA ILE A 81 -11.49 33.55 26.63
C ILE A 81 -11.76 32.99 28.06
N PHE A 82 -11.21 33.73 29.04
CA PHE A 82 -11.44 33.73 30.51
C PHE A 82 -10.60 32.81 31.41
N GLY A 83 -9.53 33.39 31.95
CA GLY A 83 -8.88 32.93 33.17
C GLY A 83 -9.45 33.61 34.44
N LYS A 84 -9.31 32.92 35.56
CA LYS A 84 -8.85 33.38 36.90
C LYS A 84 -8.85 32.15 37.83
N LEU A 85 -7.70 31.73 38.39
CA LEU A 85 -7.10 32.19 39.67
C LEU A 85 -7.95 31.68 40.87
N MET A 86 -7.54 30.76 41.74
CA MET A 86 -6.37 30.68 42.65
C MET A 86 -6.34 29.23 43.22
N ASP A 87 -5.20 28.59 43.54
CA ASP A 87 -4.57 28.60 44.89
C ASP A 87 -3.14 27.96 44.84
N PRO A 88 -2.19 28.32 45.73
CA PRO A 88 -0.75 28.06 45.57
C PRO A 88 -0.13 26.99 46.51
N GLY A 89 0.89 26.30 45.98
CA GLY A 89 2.12 25.92 46.73
C GLY A 89 2.37 24.43 47.00
N PRO A 90 3.64 23.95 47.14
CA PRO A 90 4.90 24.51 46.62
C PRO A 90 5.85 23.48 45.93
N SER A 91 6.55 23.95 44.88
CA SER A 91 7.94 23.65 44.44
C SER A 91 8.36 22.20 44.08
N THR A 92 8.44 21.80 42.79
CA THR A 92 9.53 21.94 41.76
C THR A 92 10.79 21.08 42.01
N PRO A 93 11.49 20.53 40.96
CA PRO A 93 11.70 21.16 39.65
C PRO A 93 11.59 20.26 38.39
N VAL A 94 10.88 20.82 37.40
CA VAL A 94 11.32 21.03 36.00
C VAL A 94 12.50 20.17 35.50
N HIS A 95 12.21 19.14 34.70
CA HIS A 95 13.09 18.76 33.60
C HIS A 95 12.45 19.16 32.26
N VAL A 96 13.15 20.03 31.57
CA VAL A 96 12.84 20.60 30.26
C VAL A 96 13.57 19.78 29.20
N LYS A 97 12.88 19.55 28.08
CA LYS A 97 13.31 18.93 26.79
C LYS A 97 13.16 17.41 26.75
N THR A 98 12.51 16.80 25.75
CA THR A 98 12.52 17.18 24.34
C THR A 98 11.20 16.79 23.68
N GLN A 99 10.52 17.75 23.05
CA GLN A 99 9.66 17.42 21.91
C GLN A 99 10.57 16.84 20.83
N THR A 100 10.73 15.53 20.78
CA THR A 100 11.17 14.85 19.58
C THR A 100 9.97 14.78 18.65
N ASN A 101 9.83 15.84 17.85
CA ASN A 101 9.23 15.74 16.54
C ASN A 101 10.15 14.82 15.70
N VAL A 102 10.03 13.50 15.90
CA VAL A 102 10.69 12.48 15.08
C VAL A 102 9.63 11.82 14.21
N ASN A 103 9.45 12.48 13.08
CA ASN A 103 9.02 11.87 11.84
C ASN A 103 9.86 10.59 11.58
N GLY A 104 9.34 9.45 12.02
CA GLY A 104 10.02 8.14 11.94
C GLY A 104 9.56 7.13 13.00
N GLY A 105 8.34 7.28 13.55
CA GLY A 105 7.84 6.45 14.65
C GLY A 105 7.98 4.97 14.35
N SER A 106 8.81 4.29 15.13
CA SER A 106 8.89 2.84 15.16
C SER A 106 7.47 2.28 15.33
N ASN A 107 7.10 1.28 14.52
CA ASN A 107 5.78 0.62 14.54
C ASN A 107 5.52 -0.18 15.85
N TYR A 108 6.35 0.06 16.87
CA TYR A 108 6.36 -0.70 18.12
C TYR A 108 6.55 0.27 19.28
N PRO A 109 5.47 0.95 19.72
CA PRO A 109 5.49 1.96 20.78
C PRO A 109 6.09 1.47 22.11
N TYR A 110 6.07 0.15 22.32
CA TYR A 110 6.53 -0.50 23.54
C TYR A 110 7.94 -1.11 23.42
N MET A 111 8.57 -1.06 22.23
CA MET A 111 9.87 -1.71 22.00
C MET A 111 11.02 -0.97 22.67
N GLU A 112 10.91 0.35 22.80
CA GLU A 112 11.93 1.24 23.39
C GLU A 112 11.52 1.76 24.78
N ALA A 113 10.37 1.33 25.30
CA ALA A 113 9.84 1.80 26.57
C ALA A 113 10.54 1.13 27.76
N GLU A 114 10.91 1.91 28.78
CA GLU A 114 11.47 1.38 30.01
C GLU A 114 10.37 0.86 30.95
N ALA A 115 10.67 -0.14 31.79
CA ALA A 115 9.67 -0.73 32.69
C ALA A 115 9.04 0.27 33.68
N GLY A 116 9.73 1.36 34.00
CA GLY A 116 9.22 2.44 34.84
C GLY A 116 8.24 3.40 34.14
N GLU A 117 8.16 3.35 32.81
CA GLU A 117 7.30 4.21 32.00
C GLU A 117 5.97 3.53 31.63
N LEU A 118 5.85 2.21 31.83
CA LEU A 118 4.63 1.46 31.54
C LEU A 118 3.61 1.60 32.66
N THR A 119 2.37 1.93 32.28
CA THR A 119 1.22 1.93 33.18
C THR A 119 0.47 0.60 33.12
N VAL A 120 -0.36 0.31 34.13
CA VAL A 120 -1.24 -0.86 34.12
C VAL A 120 -2.21 -0.85 32.93
N GLY A 121 -2.59 0.33 32.43
CA GLY A 121 -3.42 0.48 31.23
C GLY A 121 -2.70 0.11 29.93
N ASP A 122 -1.37 0.20 29.89
CA ASP A 122 -0.58 -0.17 28.71
C ASP A 122 -0.46 -1.68 28.53
N VAL A 123 -0.63 -2.46 29.60
CA VAL A 123 -0.59 -3.93 29.55
C VAL A 123 -1.70 -4.49 28.67
N GLU A 124 -2.91 -3.95 28.76
CA GLU A 124 -4.05 -4.37 27.93
C GLU A 124 -3.81 -4.05 26.45
N ARG A 125 -3.25 -2.87 26.17
CA ARG A 125 -2.89 -2.44 24.82
C ARG A 125 -1.78 -3.31 24.23
N LEU A 126 -0.72 -3.55 24.99
CA LEU A 126 0.39 -4.42 24.60
C LEU A 126 -0.08 -5.85 24.29
N LEU A 127 -0.95 -6.40 25.14
CA LEU A 127 -1.54 -7.73 24.91
C LEU A 127 -2.39 -7.77 23.64
N SER A 128 -3.16 -6.70 23.39
CA SER A 128 -3.99 -6.58 22.19
C SER A 128 -3.15 -6.52 20.92
N LEU A 129 -2.08 -5.70 20.91
CA LEU A 129 -1.14 -5.62 19.79
C LEU A 129 -0.41 -6.95 19.55
N TYR A 130 0.03 -7.63 20.60
CA TYR A 130 0.65 -8.94 20.48
C TYR A 130 -0.29 -9.95 19.81
N LYS A 131 -1.54 -10.04 20.27
CA LYS A 131 -2.56 -10.91 19.67
C LYS A 131 -2.79 -10.59 18.20
N ASP A 132 -2.85 -9.32 17.84
CA ASP A 132 -3.02 -8.87 16.45
C ASP A 132 -1.84 -9.31 15.56
N VAL A 133 -0.61 -9.06 16.01
CA VAL A 133 0.61 -9.48 15.29
C VAL A 133 0.65 -11.00 15.10
N VAL A 134 0.36 -11.77 16.15
CA VAL A 134 0.32 -13.24 16.09
C VAL A 134 -0.76 -13.72 15.12
N THR A 135 -1.94 -13.08 15.12
CA THR A 135 -3.04 -13.43 14.21
C THR A 135 -2.68 -13.15 12.75
N LYS A 136 -2.07 -11.99 12.47
CA LYS A 136 -1.57 -11.61 11.15
C LYS A 136 -0.52 -12.60 10.64
N TYR A 137 0.47 -12.92 11.47
CA TYR A 137 1.52 -13.87 11.10
C TYR A 137 0.98 -15.28 10.89
N THR A 138 0.09 -15.76 11.77
CA THR A 138 -0.56 -17.07 11.63
C THR A 138 -1.36 -17.18 10.33
N SER A 139 -2.14 -16.14 10.01
CA SER A 139 -2.90 -16.08 8.77
C SER A 139 -1.98 -16.09 7.54
N LEU A 140 -0.89 -15.31 7.57
CA LEU A 140 0.11 -15.31 6.52
C LEU A 140 0.78 -16.68 6.35
N CYS A 141 1.23 -17.31 7.44
CA CYS A 141 1.83 -18.64 7.37
C CYS A 141 0.86 -19.69 6.83
N ASN A 142 -0.41 -19.65 7.24
CA ASN A 142 -1.43 -20.55 6.73
C ASN A 142 -1.62 -20.35 5.22
N THR A 143 -1.78 -19.11 4.75
CA THR A 143 -1.92 -18.82 3.31
C THR A 143 -0.69 -19.25 2.51
N VAL A 144 0.52 -18.96 2.98
CA VAL A 144 1.78 -19.39 2.32
C VAL A 144 1.86 -20.91 2.25
N ARG A 145 1.53 -21.63 3.33
CA ARG A 145 1.48 -23.10 3.32
C ARG A 145 0.49 -23.64 2.28
N HIS A 146 -0.72 -23.09 2.21
CA HIS A 146 -1.71 -23.51 1.21
C HIS A 146 -1.31 -23.14 -0.22
N LEU A 147 -0.63 -22.00 -0.42
CA LEU A 147 -0.10 -21.59 -1.73
C LEU A 147 1.06 -22.52 -2.17
N SER A 148 1.92 -22.92 -1.23
CA SER A 148 2.96 -23.91 -1.48
C SER A 148 2.38 -25.27 -1.87
N VAL A 149 1.34 -25.75 -1.16
CA VAL A 149 0.68 -27.03 -1.48
C VAL A 149 -0.04 -27.00 -2.83
N SER A 150 -0.73 -25.89 -3.16
CA SER A 150 -1.43 -25.75 -4.45
C SER A 150 -0.46 -25.59 -5.63
N ARG A 151 0.72 -25.00 -5.41
CA ARG A 151 1.80 -24.95 -6.41
C ARG A 151 2.45 -26.32 -6.64
N THR A 152 2.54 -27.18 -5.63
CA THR A 152 3.04 -28.55 -5.79
C THR A 152 2.02 -29.46 -6.48
N ARG A 153 0.71 -29.33 -6.18
CA ARG A 153 -0.35 -30.12 -6.85
C ARG A 153 -0.42 -29.87 -8.36
N ARG A 154 -0.16 -28.65 -8.83
CA ARG A 154 -0.11 -28.32 -10.27
C ARG A 154 1.08 -28.96 -11.00
N HIS A 155 2.07 -29.48 -10.28
CA HIS A 155 3.23 -30.15 -10.87
C HIS A 155 3.05 -31.68 -10.97
N ASP A 156 2.15 -32.28 -10.18
CA ASP A 156 1.81 -33.71 -10.26
C ASP A 156 0.71 -34.03 -11.28
N GLU A 157 -0.21 -33.10 -11.56
CA GLU A 157 -1.28 -33.31 -12.56
C GLU A 157 -0.81 -33.24 -14.02
N LEU A 158 0.39 -32.72 -14.29
CA LEU A 158 0.94 -32.60 -15.65
C LEU A 158 1.81 -33.81 -16.07
N LEU A 159 1.96 -34.83 -15.23
CA LEU A 159 2.77 -36.03 -15.49
C LEU A 159 1.94 -37.31 -15.74
N ARG A 160 0.66 -37.18 -16.13
CA ARG A 160 -0.15 -38.32 -16.57
C ARG A 160 -0.52 -38.19 -18.05
N GLU A 161 0.47 -38.35 -18.92
CA GLU A 161 0.26 -38.61 -20.34
C GLU A 161 -0.38 -40.01 -20.53
N PRO A 162 -1.53 -40.15 -21.21
CA PRO A 162 -1.98 -41.44 -21.69
C PRO A 162 -1.24 -41.77 -22.99
N ASN A 163 -0.28 -42.67 -22.88
CA ASN A 163 0.35 -43.36 -23.99
C ASN A 163 -0.65 -44.29 -24.72
N GLY A 164 -0.58 -44.27 -26.06
CA GLY A 164 -0.90 -45.40 -26.94
C GLY A 164 -2.21 -45.30 -27.73
N THR A 165 -2.36 -45.79 -28.95
CA THR A 165 -1.49 -46.53 -29.88
C THR A 165 -2.25 -46.62 -31.22
N HIS A 166 -1.54 -46.36 -32.34
CA HIS A 166 -1.71 -46.88 -33.73
C HIS A 166 -3.08 -47.28 -34.32
N LYS A 167 -3.31 -46.87 -35.58
CA LYS A 167 -3.38 -47.70 -36.83
C LYS A 167 -4.17 -46.93 -37.89
N ASP A 168 -3.56 -46.48 -38.98
CA ASP A 168 -3.16 -47.18 -40.22
C ASP A 168 -4.10 -46.75 -41.37
N THR A 169 -3.51 -46.67 -42.58
CA THR A 169 -4.14 -46.62 -43.93
C THR A 169 -4.81 -45.31 -44.36
N CYS A 170 -4.79 -44.87 -45.63
CA CYS A 170 -4.11 -45.21 -46.88
C CYS A 170 -4.79 -44.34 -47.97
N SER A 171 -4.02 -43.74 -48.90
CA SER A 171 -4.44 -43.31 -50.26
C SER A 171 -5.46 -42.13 -50.38
N LYS A 172 -5.45 -41.19 -51.34
CA LYS A 172 -4.92 -40.99 -52.71
C LYS A 172 -4.67 -39.48 -52.93
N GLU A 173 -3.57 -39.04 -53.53
CA GLU A 173 -3.34 -38.80 -54.98
C GLU A 173 -4.17 -37.68 -55.64
N THR A 174 -3.42 -36.71 -56.20
CA THR A 174 -3.66 -35.74 -57.31
C THR A 174 -4.86 -34.77 -57.21
N GLU A 175 -4.85 -33.55 -57.74
CA GLU A 175 -4.33 -33.04 -59.01
C GLU A 175 -4.28 -31.50 -58.94
N LYS A 176 -3.34 -30.91 -59.69
CA LYS A 176 -3.06 -29.49 -59.83
C LYS A 176 -3.63 -29.00 -61.16
N ARG A 177 -4.64 -28.12 -61.15
CA ARG A 177 -4.80 -26.95 -62.06
C ARG A 177 -6.12 -26.23 -61.80
#